data_AF-A0A7X1IHR9-F1
#
_entry.id   AF-A0A7X1IHR9-F1
#
_cell.length_a   1.000
_cell.length_b   1.000
_cell.length_c   1.000
_cell.angle_alpha   90.00
_cell.angle_beta   90.00
_cell.angle_gamma   90.00
#
_symmetry.space_group_name_H-M   'P 1'
#
loop_
_entity.id
_entity.type
_entity.pdbx_description
1 polymer ?
#
loop_
_entity_poly.entity_id
_entity_poly.type
_entity_poly.pdbx_seq_one_letter_code
_entity_poly.pdbx_strand_id
1 'polypeptide(L)'
;MTILPSPDEADGAGAAQPLLPHDLSRELDALRGVQYRMPPDLEGFYDLYARAHLRYAHTLLGDEDAARTVVRRVYVHLALNWVMVLKEESPAAYAFSYLKQCVETHLRLTGSVSQNLRTEGLRQAARATLEAMRRQLRVMDSSLGLFTAIASLPPRQYDVIVLRYVLGYPCSHIAYVMGIKADTVRTHRRLAKERIATKLGLSTPPAADEQELEEE
;
A
#
# COMPACT_ATOMS: atom_id res chain seq x y z
N MET A 1 -53.30 51.22 -9.18
CA MET A 1 -54.27 50.12 -9.41
C MET A 1 -53.60 49.21 -10.44
N THR A 2 -52.93 48.09 -10.15
CA THR A 2 -53.00 47.08 -9.08
C THR A 2 -51.66 46.31 -9.14
N ILE A 3 -50.77 46.38 -8.14
CA ILE A 3 -50.49 45.42 -7.05
C ILE A 3 -50.32 43.94 -7.50
N LEU A 4 -49.08 43.47 -7.48
CA LEU A 4 -48.64 42.09 -7.16
C LEU A 4 -48.37 42.01 -5.64
N PRO A 5 -48.09 40.85 -5.00
CA PRO A 5 -48.49 39.44 -5.19
C PRO A 5 -48.87 38.76 -3.83
N SER A 6 -49.29 37.49 -3.81
CA SER A 6 -48.92 36.54 -2.72
C SER A 6 -49.42 35.09 -2.91
N PRO A 7 -48.78 34.13 -2.21
CA PRO A 7 -48.53 32.75 -2.62
C PRO A 7 -49.29 31.75 -1.74
N ASP A 8 -48.90 30.48 -1.85
CA ASP A 8 -49.15 29.33 -0.95
C ASP A 8 -49.97 28.22 -1.61
N GLU A 9 -49.25 27.26 -2.18
CA GLU A 9 -49.20 25.93 -1.56
C GLU A 9 -47.91 25.24 -2.02
N ALA A 10 -46.97 25.19 -1.08
CA ALA A 10 -45.87 24.25 -1.12
C ALA A 10 -46.40 22.86 -0.74
N ASP A 11 -46.11 21.84 -1.53
CA ASP A 11 -45.70 20.55 -0.95
C ASP A 11 -44.99 19.65 -1.96
N GLY A 12 -44.07 18.83 -1.46
CA GLY A 12 -43.53 17.69 -2.19
C GLY A 12 -42.15 17.88 -2.81
N ALA A 13 -41.16 18.10 -1.95
CA ALA A 13 -39.77 17.76 -2.24
C ALA A 13 -39.64 16.26 -2.61
N GLY A 14 -39.74 15.95 -3.90
CA GLY A 14 -39.32 14.68 -4.47
C GLY A 14 -38.03 14.91 -5.23
N ALA A 15 -36.89 15.01 -4.51
CA ALA A 15 -35.59 14.96 -5.13
C ALA A 15 -35.57 13.76 -6.08
N ALA A 16 -35.48 14.03 -7.38
CA ALA A 16 -35.43 13.02 -8.42
C ALA A 16 -34.25 12.11 -8.10
N GLN A 17 -34.52 10.99 -7.43
CA GLN A 17 -33.56 9.91 -7.32
C GLN A 17 -33.23 9.54 -8.75
N PRO A 18 -31.96 9.61 -9.17
CA PRO A 18 -31.60 9.18 -10.51
C PRO A 18 -32.03 7.71 -10.60
N LEU A 19 -33.05 7.45 -11.43
CA LEU A 19 -33.53 6.13 -11.77
C LEU A 19 -32.36 5.41 -12.44
N LEU A 20 -31.56 4.70 -11.64
CA LEU A 20 -30.73 3.63 -12.17
C LEU A 20 -31.68 2.75 -12.99
N PRO A 21 -31.38 2.44 -14.26
CA PRO A 21 -32.20 1.54 -15.06
C PRO A 21 -32.56 0.32 -14.19
N HIS A 22 -33.83 -0.08 -14.17
CA HIS A 22 -34.29 -1.18 -13.30
C HIS A 22 -33.47 -2.46 -13.52
N ASP A 23 -32.90 -2.62 -14.72
CA ASP A 23 -31.95 -3.68 -15.04
C ASP A 23 -30.62 -3.57 -14.28
N LEU A 24 -30.04 -2.38 -14.15
CA LEU A 24 -28.79 -2.17 -13.42
C LEU A 24 -28.98 -2.43 -11.92
N SER A 25 -30.13 -2.02 -11.36
CA SER A 25 -30.44 -2.28 -9.95
C SER A 25 -30.64 -3.78 -9.69
N ARG A 26 -31.32 -4.49 -10.60
CA ARG A 26 -31.44 -5.96 -10.54
C ARG A 26 -30.11 -6.67 -10.73
N GLU A 27 -29.25 -6.22 -11.63
CA GLU A 27 -27.91 -6.75 -11.83
C GLU A 27 -27.05 -6.54 -10.58
N LEU A 28 -27.10 -5.35 -9.97
CA LEU A 28 -26.38 -5.05 -8.73
C LEU A 28 -26.93 -5.86 -7.55
N ASP A 29 -28.25 -6.06 -7.48
CA ASP A 29 -28.87 -6.91 -6.45
C ASP A 29 -28.57 -8.40 -6.69
N ALA A 30 -28.44 -8.85 -7.94
CA ALA A 30 -27.98 -10.20 -8.29
C ALA A 30 -26.51 -10.43 -7.88
N LEU A 31 -25.70 -9.37 -7.80
CA LEU A 31 -24.35 -9.42 -7.26
C LEU A 31 -24.32 -9.42 -5.71
N ARG A 32 -25.36 -8.90 -5.03
CA ARG A 32 -25.51 -8.94 -3.55
C ARG A 32 -25.88 -10.35 -3.07
N GLY A 33 -24.95 -11.28 -3.21
CA GLY A 33 -25.17 -12.68 -2.83
C GLY A 33 -24.23 -13.66 -3.50
N VAL A 34 -23.42 -13.20 -4.47
CA VAL A 34 -22.33 -14.00 -5.01
C VAL A 34 -21.32 -14.23 -3.89
N GLN A 35 -21.43 -15.40 -3.25
CA GLN A 35 -20.43 -15.88 -2.32
C GLN A 35 -19.19 -16.21 -3.13
N TYR A 36 -18.29 -15.23 -3.25
CA TYR A 36 -16.97 -15.48 -3.78
C TYR A 36 -16.22 -16.35 -2.78
N ARG A 37 -16.19 -17.66 -3.04
CA ARG A 37 -15.27 -18.56 -2.34
C ARG A 37 -13.89 -18.35 -2.97
N MET A 38 -12.94 -17.94 -2.15
CA MET A 38 -11.55 -17.77 -2.55
C MET A 38 -11.03 -19.10 -3.14
N PRO A 39 -10.40 -19.10 -4.32
CA PRO A 39 -9.72 -20.29 -4.83
C PRO A 39 -8.75 -20.84 -3.77
N PRO A 40 -8.61 -22.16 -3.59
CA PRO A 40 -7.78 -22.75 -2.53
C PRO A 40 -6.34 -22.23 -2.55
N ASP A 41 -5.77 -22.04 -3.74
CA ASP A 41 -4.40 -21.52 -3.89
C ASP A 41 -4.28 -20.06 -3.41
N LEU A 42 -5.33 -19.26 -3.58
CA LEU A 42 -5.38 -17.89 -3.10
C LEU A 42 -5.68 -17.83 -1.60
N GLU A 43 -6.42 -18.79 -1.05
CA GLU A 43 -6.62 -18.96 0.40
C GLU A 43 -5.30 -19.28 1.10
N GLY A 44 -4.53 -20.25 0.58
CA GLY A 44 -3.18 -20.53 1.08
C GLY A 44 -2.24 -19.33 0.95
N PHE A 45 -2.33 -18.56 -0.15
CA PHE A 45 -1.61 -17.31 -0.29
C PHE A 45 -2.05 -16.25 0.74
N TYR A 46 -3.34 -16.15 1.04
CA TYR A 46 -3.84 -15.25 2.07
C TYR A 46 -3.25 -15.59 3.43
N ASP A 47 -3.33 -16.85 3.85
CA ASP A 47 -2.86 -17.29 5.17
C ASP A 47 -1.38 -17.00 5.39
N LEU A 48 -0.58 -17.14 4.34
CA LEU A 48 0.86 -16.91 4.45
C LEU A 48 1.26 -15.43 4.44
N TYR A 49 0.62 -14.58 3.62
CA TYR A 49 1.09 -13.20 3.40
C TYR A 49 0.25 -12.12 4.11
N ALA A 50 -1.02 -12.38 4.43
CA ALA A 50 -1.96 -11.33 4.85
C ALA A 50 -1.53 -10.63 6.14
N ARG A 51 -1.01 -11.39 7.11
CA ARG A 51 -0.52 -10.85 8.38
C ARG A 51 0.67 -9.90 8.17
N ALA A 52 1.61 -10.26 7.30
CA ALA A 52 2.76 -9.42 7.01
C ALA A 52 2.35 -8.16 6.24
N HIS A 53 1.44 -8.29 5.27
CA HIS A 53 0.88 -7.16 4.53
C HIS A 53 0.14 -6.17 5.45
N LEU A 54 -0.65 -6.67 6.42
CA LEU A 54 -1.35 -5.84 7.38
C LEU A 54 -0.39 -5.07 8.29
N ARG A 55 0.64 -5.75 8.83
CA ARG A 55 1.66 -5.10 9.66
C ARG A 55 2.42 -4.02 8.90
N TYR A 56 2.76 -4.28 7.63
CA TYR A 56 3.40 -3.30 6.76
C TYR A 56 2.50 -2.09 6.51
N ALA A 57 1.24 -2.30 6.12
CA ALA A 57 0.30 -1.21 5.90
C ALA A 57 0.06 -0.38 7.17
N HIS A 58 -0.15 -1.04 8.31
CA HIS A 58 -0.34 -0.38 9.60
C HIS A 58 0.85 0.50 10.00
N THR A 59 2.08 -0.02 9.81
CA THR A 59 3.31 0.72 10.11
C THR A 59 3.42 2.02 9.32
N LEU A 60 2.96 2.02 8.06
CA LEU A 60 3.06 3.19 7.19
C LEU A 60 1.87 4.15 7.31
N LEU A 61 0.68 3.64 7.59
CA LEU A 61 -0.53 4.44 7.71
C LEU A 61 -0.72 5.02 9.12
N GLY A 62 -0.19 4.35 10.14
CA GLY A 62 -0.40 4.72 11.54
C GLY A 62 -1.83 4.48 12.06
N ASP A 63 -2.68 3.84 11.26
CA ASP A 63 -4.10 3.61 11.54
C ASP A 63 -4.50 2.17 11.15
N GLU A 64 -5.15 1.46 12.09
CA GLU A 64 -5.50 0.04 11.93
C GLU A 64 -6.63 -0.17 10.93
N ASP A 65 -7.66 0.67 10.93
CA ASP A 65 -8.82 0.56 10.04
C ASP A 65 -8.43 0.90 8.59
N ALA A 66 -7.57 1.90 8.42
CA ALA A 66 -6.95 2.25 7.16
C ALA A 66 -6.13 1.08 6.60
N ALA A 67 -5.30 0.44 7.45
CA ALA A 67 -4.51 -0.72 7.07
C ALA A 67 -5.37 -1.90 6.65
N ARG A 68 -6.43 -2.20 7.42
CA ARG A 68 -7.38 -3.28 7.13
C ARG A 68 -8.12 -3.02 5.81
N THR A 69 -8.51 -1.77 5.56
CA THR A 69 -9.14 -1.34 4.30
C THR A 69 -8.22 -1.53 3.10
N VAL A 70 -6.95 -1.11 3.23
CA VAL A 70 -5.93 -1.27 2.19
C VAL A 70 -5.66 -2.75 1.89
N VAL A 71 -5.45 -3.58 2.91
CA VAL A 71 -5.22 -5.01 2.72
C VAL A 71 -6.43 -5.69 2.10
N ARG A 72 -7.66 -5.36 2.54
CA ARG A 72 -8.87 -5.88 1.91
C ARG A 72 -8.90 -5.57 0.42
N ARG A 73 -8.55 -4.34 0.03
CA ARG A 73 -8.48 -3.94 -1.38
C ARG A 73 -7.46 -4.76 -2.17
N VAL A 74 -6.30 -5.05 -1.59
CA VAL A 74 -5.28 -5.93 -2.20
C VAL A 74 -5.87 -7.30 -2.50
N TYR A 75 -6.46 -7.95 -1.50
CA TYR A 75 -6.96 -9.32 -1.68
C TYR A 75 -8.23 -9.40 -2.55
N VAL A 76 -9.04 -8.34 -2.61
CA VAL A 76 -10.12 -8.22 -3.61
C VAL A 76 -9.53 -8.15 -5.02
N HIS A 77 -8.47 -7.36 -5.24
CA HIS A 77 -7.81 -7.31 -6.56
C HIS A 77 -7.17 -8.64 -6.93
N LEU A 78 -6.48 -9.29 -5.99
CA LEU A 78 -5.88 -10.61 -6.21
C LEU A 78 -6.95 -11.65 -6.54
N ALA A 79 -8.07 -11.66 -5.83
CA ALA A 79 -9.22 -12.51 -6.12
C ALA A 79 -9.73 -12.35 -7.55
N LEU A 80 -9.96 -11.10 -7.99
CA LEU A 80 -10.47 -10.82 -9.32
C LEU A 80 -9.47 -11.12 -10.45
N ASN A 81 -8.17 -11.12 -10.17
CA ASN A 81 -7.12 -11.23 -11.17
C ASN A 81 -6.20 -12.45 -10.97
N TRP A 82 -6.60 -13.42 -10.14
CA TRP A 82 -5.70 -14.46 -9.62
C TRP A 82 -5.02 -15.27 -10.73
N VAL A 83 -5.77 -15.62 -11.78
CA VAL A 83 -5.27 -16.35 -12.95
C VAL A 83 -4.14 -15.59 -13.67
N MET A 84 -4.17 -14.26 -13.67
CA MET A 84 -3.09 -13.45 -14.23
C MET A 84 -1.91 -13.34 -13.27
N VAL A 85 -2.17 -13.20 -11.98
CA VAL A 85 -1.12 -13.14 -10.94
C VAL A 85 -0.28 -14.41 -10.91
N LEU A 86 -0.89 -15.58 -11.11
CA LEU A 86 -0.17 -16.86 -11.20
C LEU A 86 0.76 -16.98 -12.42
N LYS A 87 0.60 -16.13 -13.44
CA LYS A 87 1.49 -16.11 -14.62
C LYS A 87 2.72 -15.21 -14.43
N GLU A 88 2.74 -14.41 -13.38
CA GLU A 88 3.90 -13.58 -13.04
C GLU A 88 5.05 -14.45 -12.51
N GLU A 89 6.29 -14.00 -12.71
CA GLU A 89 7.49 -14.70 -12.19
C GLU A 89 7.45 -14.88 -10.66
N SER A 90 6.77 -13.96 -9.96
CA SER A 90 6.60 -14.00 -8.50
C SER A 90 5.26 -13.37 -8.10
N PRO A 91 4.25 -14.19 -7.81
CA PRO A 91 2.96 -13.74 -7.25
C PRO A 91 3.12 -12.89 -5.98
N ALA A 92 4.08 -13.24 -5.13
CA ALA A 92 4.41 -12.49 -3.91
C ALA A 92 4.93 -11.08 -4.22
N ALA A 93 5.87 -10.95 -5.17
CA ALA A 93 6.39 -9.65 -5.57
C ALA A 93 5.32 -8.76 -6.22
N TYR A 94 4.41 -9.37 -6.99
CA TYR A 94 3.24 -8.69 -7.55
C TYR A 94 2.33 -8.16 -6.44
N ALA A 95 1.89 -9.03 -5.52
CA ALA A 95 1.01 -8.68 -4.42
C ALA A 95 1.61 -7.58 -3.53
N PHE A 96 2.90 -7.69 -3.18
CA PHE A 96 3.59 -6.69 -2.38
C PHE A 96 3.71 -5.34 -3.12
N SER A 97 3.91 -5.36 -4.44
CA SER A 97 3.92 -4.13 -5.24
C SER A 97 2.54 -3.47 -5.28
N TYR A 98 1.47 -4.26 -5.40
CA TYR A 98 0.09 -3.75 -5.38
C TYR A 98 -0.33 -3.23 -3.98
N LEU A 99 0.11 -3.89 -2.91
CA LEU A 99 -0.06 -3.40 -1.53
C LEU A 99 0.50 -2.00 -1.37
N LYS A 100 1.75 -1.78 -1.79
CA LYS A 100 2.40 -0.47 -1.70
C LYS A 100 1.58 0.61 -2.41
N GLN A 101 1.08 0.31 -3.60
CA GLN A 101 0.22 1.22 -4.35
C GLN A 101 -1.10 1.53 -3.61
N CYS A 102 -1.67 0.56 -2.91
CA CYS A 102 -2.89 0.77 -2.13
C CYS A 102 -2.64 1.65 -0.89
N VAL A 103 -1.58 1.37 -0.11
CA VAL A 103 -1.15 2.21 1.03
C VAL A 103 -0.92 3.65 0.57
N GLU A 104 -0.24 3.79 -0.56
CA GLU A 104 0.06 5.06 -1.20
C GLU A 104 -1.17 5.83 -1.66
N THR A 105 -2.09 5.15 -2.33
CA THR A 105 -3.36 5.76 -2.75
C THR A 105 -4.15 6.23 -1.54
N HIS A 106 -4.13 5.46 -0.45
CA HIS A 106 -4.77 5.83 0.79
C HIS A 106 -4.13 7.12 1.36
N LEU A 107 -2.80 7.16 1.55
CA LEU A 107 -2.11 8.35 2.07
C LEU A 107 -2.28 9.59 1.21
N ARG A 108 -2.35 9.45 -0.13
CA ARG A 108 -2.71 10.59 -1.00
C ARG A 108 -4.10 11.10 -0.69
N LEU A 109 -5.10 10.22 -0.73
CA LEU A 109 -6.50 10.61 -0.58
C LEU A 109 -6.81 11.18 0.81
N THR A 110 -6.11 10.72 1.85
CA THR A 110 -6.31 11.20 3.23
C THR A 110 -5.37 12.34 3.61
N GLY A 111 -4.20 12.47 2.97
CA GLY A 111 -3.20 13.49 3.25
C GLY A 111 -3.22 14.73 2.34
N SER A 112 -3.83 14.65 1.14
CA SER A 112 -3.99 15.80 0.22
C SER A 112 -5.00 15.46 -0.88
N VAL A 113 -6.16 16.11 -0.86
CA VAL A 113 -7.16 16.00 -1.94
C VAL A 113 -6.48 16.31 -3.31
N SER A 114 -6.83 15.53 -4.36
CA SER A 114 -6.46 15.66 -5.80
C SER A 114 -5.14 14.98 -6.26
N GLN A 115 -5.01 14.24 -7.37
CA GLN A 115 -5.79 14.09 -8.61
C GLN A 115 -5.71 12.64 -9.17
N ASN A 116 -6.68 12.35 -10.05
CA ASN A 116 -6.84 11.21 -10.95
C ASN A 116 -5.55 10.76 -11.66
N LEU A 117 -5.42 9.46 -11.97
CA LEU A 117 -4.98 8.96 -13.28
C LEU A 117 -5.05 7.42 -13.37
N ARG A 118 -5.52 6.93 -14.51
CA ARG A 118 -5.71 5.52 -14.87
C ARG A 118 -4.42 4.86 -15.40
N THR A 119 -4.35 3.54 -15.18
CA THR A 119 -3.57 2.47 -15.86
C THR A 119 -3.00 2.87 -17.23
N GLU A 120 -1.74 3.28 -17.38
CA GLU A 120 -0.47 2.51 -17.41
C GLU A 120 0.60 3.14 -16.49
N GLY A 121 0.22 4.21 -15.77
CA GLY A 121 1.07 4.95 -14.84
C GLY A 121 1.40 4.21 -13.54
N LEU A 122 1.12 2.92 -13.40
CA LEU A 122 1.20 2.18 -12.13
C LEU A 122 2.61 2.21 -11.51
N ARG A 123 3.64 1.94 -12.32
CA ARG A 123 5.04 1.93 -11.88
C ARG A 123 5.60 3.35 -11.68
N GLN A 124 5.15 4.32 -12.47
CA GLN A 124 5.63 5.70 -12.42
C GLN A 124 4.94 6.53 -11.33
N ALA A 125 3.65 6.32 -11.13
CA ALA A 125 2.89 6.83 -9.99
C ALA A 125 3.40 6.21 -8.68
N ALA A 126 3.70 4.90 -8.67
CA ALA A 126 4.32 4.25 -7.50
C ALA A 126 5.67 4.88 -7.13
N ARG A 127 6.50 5.26 -8.13
CA ARG A 127 7.74 6.01 -7.88
C ARG A 127 7.47 7.42 -7.36
N ALA A 128 6.64 8.19 -8.06
CA ALA A 128 6.31 9.58 -7.72
C ALA A 128 5.66 9.74 -6.33
N THR A 129 5.11 8.67 -5.77
CA THR A 129 4.34 8.76 -4.53
C THR A 129 4.98 8.02 -3.38
N LEU A 130 5.83 7.02 -3.65
CA LEU A 130 6.86 6.66 -2.67
C LEU A 130 7.69 7.91 -2.32
N GLU A 131 8.00 8.75 -3.30
CA GLU A 131 8.60 10.08 -3.09
C GLU A 131 7.74 11.02 -2.23
N ALA A 132 6.41 10.95 -2.31
CA ALA A 132 5.51 11.74 -1.46
C ALA A 132 5.55 11.27 0.02
N MET A 133 5.49 9.96 0.27
CA MET A 133 5.68 9.41 1.63
C MET A 133 7.03 9.78 2.21
N ARG A 134 8.07 9.69 1.37
CA ARG A 134 9.44 10.09 1.73
C ARG A 134 9.52 11.56 2.05
N ARG A 135 8.82 12.41 1.31
CA ARG A 135 8.73 13.84 1.60
C ARG A 135 8.08 14.08 2.96
N GLN A 136 7.02 13.35 3.29
CA GLN A 136 6.38 13.47 4.60
C GLN A 136 7.31 13.01 5.74
N LEU A 137 8.02 11.88 5.57
CA LEU A 137 9.05 11.43 6.53
C LEU A 137 10.19 12.43 6.69
N ARG A 138 10.60 13.11 5.60
CA ARG A 138 11.58 14.22 5.66
C ARG A 138 11.09 15.43 6.45
N VAL A 139 9.78 15.66 6.50
CA VAL A 139 9.20 16.79 7.26
C VAL A 139 9.19 16.48 8.76
N MET A 140 9.10 15.20 9.15
CA MET A 140 9.10 14.75 10.54
C MET A 140 10.51 14.63 11.17
N ASP A 141 11.53 15.22 10.54
CA ASP A 141 12.93 14.86 10.79
C ASP A 141 13.47 15.35 12.14
N SER A 142 14.41 14.55 12.66
CA SER A 142 15.19 14.84 13.87
C SER A 142 16.45 15.65 13.54
N SER A 143 17.12 16.22 14.54
CA SER A 143 18.33 17.05 14.37
C SER A 143 19.48 16.37 13.60
N LEU A 144 19.47 15.04 13.50
CA LEU A 144 20.49 14.26 12.80
C LEU A 144 20.20 14.06 11.30
N GLY A 145 18.97 14.29 10.81
CA GLY A 145 18.64 14.05 9.40
C GLY A 145 18.29 12.59 9.05
N LEU A 146 18.06 11.73 10.05
CA LEU A 146 17.92 10.27 9.88
C LEU A 146 16.71 9.89 9.04
N PHE A 147 15.55 10.48 9.33
CA PHE A 147 14.33 10.16 8.57
C PHE A 147 14.46 10.65 7.13
N THR A 148 15.15 11.78 6.93
CA THR A 148 15.51 12.25 5.59
C THR A 148 16.43 11.29 4.84
N ALA A 149 17.44 10.73 5.52
CA ALA A 149 18.36 9.78 4.93
C ALA A 149 17.66 8.48 4.51
N ILE A 150 16.82 7.92 5.39
CA ILE A 150 16.01 6.72 5.09
C ILE A 150 15.03 7.00 3.95
N ALA A 151 14.36 8.15 3.99
CA ALA A 151 13.44 8.56 2.93
C ALA A 151 14.14 8.74 1.58
N SER A 152 15.44 9.03 1.53
CA SER A 152 16.17 9.17 0.26
C SER A 152 16.59 7.85 -0.39
N LEU A 153 16.38 6.71 0.28
CA LEU A 153 16.80 5.41 -0.23
C LEU A 153 16.06 5.02 -1.52
N PRO A 154 16.63 4.17 -2.39
CA PRO A 154 15.87 3.49 -3.45
C PRO A 154 14.69 2.66 -2.89
N PRO A 155 13.58 2.49 -3.64
CA PRO A 155 12.36 1.83 -3.19
C PRO A 155 12.55 0.50 -2.46
N ARG A 156 13.26 -0.43 -3.10
CA ARG A 156 13.50 -1.77 -2.55
C ARG A 156 14.37 -1.73 -1.29
N GLN A 157 15.27 -0.76 -1.19
CA GLN A 157 16.15 -0.60 -0.03
C GLN A 157 15.40 -0.01 1.15
N TYR A 158 14.54 0.98 0.90
CA TYR A 158 13.62 1.51 1.89
C TYR A 158 12.73 0.41 2.48
N ASP A 159 12.09 -0.41 1.64
CA ASP A 159 11.22 -1.51 2.08
C ASP A 159 11.98 -2.48 3.00
N VAL A 160 13.21 -2.86 2.64
CA VAL A 160 14.06 -3.73 3.46
C VAL A 160 14.39 -3.10 4.81
N ILE A 161 14.68 -1.79 4.86
CA ILE A 161 14.94 -1.08 6.12
C ILE A 161 13.70 -1.07 7.02
N VAL A 162 12.52 -0.77 6.48
CA VAL A 162 11.25 -0.79 7.24
C VAL A 162 10.96 -2.19 7.77
N LEU A 163 11.01 -3.20 6.89
CA LEU A 163 10.72 -4.58 7.29
C LEU A 163 11.71 -5.12 8.33
N ARG A 164 13.00 -4.78 8.23
CA ARG A 164 14.02 -5.23 9.17
C ARG A 164 13.98 -4.49 10.50
N TYR A 165 14.02 -3.16 10.46
CA TYR A 165 14.32 -2.37 11.66
C TYR A 165 13.07 -1.79 12.34
N VAL A 166 11.95 -1.68 11.61
CA VAL A 166 10.67 -1.23 12.19
C VAL A 166 9.79 -2.43 12.53
N LEU A 167 9.74 -3.42 11.65
CA LEU A 167 8.91 -4.62 11.83
C LEU A 167 9.63 -5.82 12.45
N GLY A 168 10.96 -5.76 12.56
CA GLY A 168 11.77 -6.78 13.23
C GLY A 168 11.93 -8.09 12.45
N TYR A 169 11.66 -8.11 11.13
CA TYR A 169 11.70 -9.37 10.38
C TYR A 169 13.13 -9.85 10.07
N PRO A 170 13.38 -11.18 10.09
CA PRO A 170 14.62 -11.77 9.59
C PRO A 170 14.71 -11.67 8.07
N CYS A 171 15.94 -11.71 7.52
CA CYS A 171 16.18 -11.57 6.08
C CYS A 171 15.39 -12.57 5.22
N SER A 172 15.25 -13.82 5.71
CA SER A 172 14.45 -14.88 5.10
C SER A 172 12.98 -14.49 4.96
N HIS A 173 12.38 -13.96 6.03
CA HIS A 173 10.98 -13.53 6.02
C HIS A 173 10.78 -12.27 5.17
N ILE A 174 11.75 -11.35 5.14
CA ILE A 174 11.70 -10.19 4.24
C ILE A 174 11.71 -10.64 2.78
N ALA A 175 12.57 -11.61 2.44
CA ALA A 175 12.68 -12.17 1.09
C ALA A 175 11.34 -12.78 0.65
N TYR A 176 10.72 -13.53 1.55
CA TYR A 176 9.40 -14.11 1.39
C TYR A 176 8.34 -13.03 1.10
N VAL A 177 8.18 -12.04 1.98
CA VAL A 177 7.17 -10.97 1.85
C VAL A 177 7.36 -10.15 0.56
N MET A 178 8.61 -9.84 0.21
CA MET A 178 8.92 -9.04 -0.98
C MET A 178 8.91 -9.85 -2.29
N GLY A 179 8.85 -11.19 -2.20
CA GLY A 179 8.93 -12.10 -3.34
C GLY A 179 10.27 -12.06 -4.07
N ILE A 180 11.39 -11.89 -3.35
CA ILE A 180 12.76 -11.82 -3.88
C ILE A 180 13.67 -12.83 -3.16
N LYS A 181 14.92 -13.02 -3.64
CA LYS A 181 15.89 -13.92 -3.00
C LYS A 181 16.47 -13.32 -1.72
N ALA A 182 16.81 -14.16 -0.73
CA ALA A 182 17.41 -13.73 0.54
C ALA A 182 18.74 -12.96 0.34
N ASP A 183 19.57 -13.38 -0.62
CA ASP A 183 20.82 -12.67 -0.94
C ASP A 183 20.57 -11.25 -1.50
N THR A 184 19.46 -11.07 -2.22
CA THR A 184 19.03 -9.75 -2.69
C THR A 184 18.64 -8.86 -1.51
N VAL A 185 17.98 -9.40 -0.48
CA VAL A 185 17.67 -8.67 0.76
C VAL A 185 18.94 -8.24 1.48
N ARG A 186 19.90 -9.16 1.68
CA ARG A 186 21.20 -8.85 2.32
C ARG A 186 21.93 -7.75 1.57
N THR A 187 21.97 -7.84 0.24
CA THR A 187 22.57 -6.82 -0.62
C THR A 187 21.87 -5.47 -0.49
N HIS A 188 20.53 -5.44 -0.57
CA HIS A 188 19.77 -4.22 -0.39
C HIS A 188 19.96 -3.58 0.99
N ARG A 189 20.02 -4.39 2.05
CA ARG A 189 20.28 -3.96 3.42
C ARG A 189 21.65 -3.29 3.56
N ARG A 190 22.71 -3.94 3.05
CA ARG A 190 24.07 -3.39 3.07
C ARG A 190 24.13 -2.05 2.35
N LEU A 191 23.65 -2.00 1.11
CA LEU A 191 23.63 -0.77 0.30
C LEU A 191 22.79 0.35 0.94
N ALA A 192 21.71 -0.01 1.63
CA ALA A 192 20.88 0.96 2.37
C ALA A 192 21.66 1.58 3.54
N LYS A 193 22.33 0.75 4.36
CA LYS A 193 23.17 1.23 5.48
C LYS A 193 24.27 2.17 4.99
N GLU A 194 24.97 1.80 3.91
CA GLU A 194 26.02 2.64 3.29
C GLU A 194 25.49 4.00 2.81
N ARG A 195 24.33 4.01 2.15
CA ARG A 195 23.69 5.25 1.70
C ARG A 195 23.22 6.13 2.84
N ILE A 196 22.64 5.54 3.88
CA ILE A 196 22.24 6.29 5.08
C ILE A 196 23.48 6.91 5.73
N ALA A 197 24.53 6.13 5.97
CA ALA A 197 25.75 6.62 6.60
C ALA A 197 26.42 7.74 5.79
N THR A 198 26.52 7.55 4.46
CA THR A 198 27.04 8.59 3.55
C THR A 198 26.21 9.87 3.64
N LYS A 199 24.89 9.75 3.68
CA LYS A 199 23.98 10.91 3.76
C LYS A 199 24.08 11.66 5.08
N LEU A 200 24.40 10.95 6.15
CA LEU A 200 24.58 11.48 7.50
C LEU A 200 26.04 11.92 7.80
N GLY A 201 26.97 11.77 6.85
CA GLY A 201 28.38 12.08 7.06
C GLY A 201 29.09 11.15 8.05
N LEU A 202 28.54 9.95 8.27
CA LEU A 202 29.09 8.95 9.18
C LEU A 202 30.05 8.03 8.43
N SER A 203 31.23 7.77 8.98
CA SER A 203 32.09 6.67 8.51
C SER A 203 31.41 5.34 8.88
N THR A 204 31.06 4.53 7.88
CA THR A 204 30.54 3.19 8.13
C THR A 204 31.72 2.31 8.57
N PRO A 205 31.72 1.72 9.79
CA PRO A 205 32.72 0.71 10.12
C PRO A 205 32.56 -0.46 9.13
N PRO A 206 33.67 -1.08 8.66
CA PRO A 206 33.59 -2.25 7.79
C PRO A 206 32.71 -3.28 8.47
N ALA A 207 31.79 -3.89 7.71
CA ALA A 207 30.76 -4.80 8.19
C ALA A 207 31.38 -5.83 9.13
N ALA A 208 31.29 -5.58 10.45
CA ALA A 208 31.56 -6.60 11.43
C ALA A 208 30.60 -7.75 11.10
N ASP A 209 31.14 -8.96 11.01
CA ASP A 209 30.42 -10.18 10.70
C ASP A 209 29.21 -10.29 11.64
N GLU A 210 28.07 -9.77 11.19
CA GLU A 210 26.75 -10.05 11.74
C GLU A 210 26.47 -11.49 11.30
N GLN A 211 27.17 -12.45 11.92
CA GLN A 211 26.76 -13.85 11.95
C GLN A 211 25.37 -13.83 12.55
N GLU A 212 24.38 -14.05 11.69
CA GLU A 212 22.97 -14.10 12.05
C GLU A 212 22.85 -15.16 13.15
N LEU A 213 22.53 -14.72 14.38
CA LEU A 213 21.80 -15.54 15.33
C LEU A 213 20.44 -15.79 14.66
N GLU A 214 20.41 -16.80 13.80
CA GLU A 214 19.21 -17.51 13.40
C GLU A 214 18.73 -18.26 14.65
N GLU A 215 18.07 -17.54 15.56
CA GLU A 215 17.27 -18.18 16.61
C GLU A 215 15.89 -18.54 16.03
N GLU A 216 15.58 -19.83 16.18
CA GLU A 216 14.36 -20.60 15.87
C GLU A 216 13.02 -19.85 15.94
#